data_AF-A0A9W3PEB5-F1
#
_entry.id   AF-A0A9W3PEB5-F1
#
_cell.length_a   1.000
_cell.length_b   1.000
_cell.length_c   1.000
_cell.angle_alpha   90.00
_cell.angle_beta   90.00
_cell.angle_gamma   90.00
#
_symmetry.space_group_name_H-M   'P 1'
#
loop_
_entity.id
_entity.type
_entity.pdbx_description
1 polymer ?
#
loop_
_entity_poly.entity_id
_entity_poly.type
_entity_poly.pdbx_seq_one_letter_code
_entity_poly.pdbx_strand_id
1 'polypeptide(L)' 'MKQSIIYHKIAKHCGVTERYIRMLDKKERSPSMEVAKKIADFLDESIEEIFFNSDTNEMFVFGRFYPKLIEGNTSIRS' A
#
# COMPACT_ATOMS: atom_id res chain seq x y z
N MET A 1 -9.18 3.66 12.45
CA MET A 1 -9.21 2.40 11.67
C MET A 1 -7.86 1.70 11.87
N LYS A 2 -7.80 0.40 12.18
CA LYS A 2 -6.51 -0.28 12.47
C LYS A 2 -5.77 -0.57 11.15
N GLN A 3 -4.46 -0.34 11.09
CA GLN A 3 -3.57 -0.64 9.94
C GLN A 3 -3.77 -2.07 9.38
N SER A 4 -4.22 -3.01 10.23
CA SER A 4 -4.63 -4.36 9.84
C SER A 4 -5.66 -4.40 8.72
N ILE A 5 -6.65 -3.48 8.70
CA ILE A 5 -7.69 -3.44 7.66
C ILE A 5 -7.10 -3.03 6.31
N ILE A 6 -6.12 -2.12 6.32
CA ILE A 6 -5.45 -1.64 5.11
C ILE A 6 -4.60 -2.75 4.52
N TYR A 7 -3.75 -3.40 5.33
CA TYR A 7 -2.95 -4.52 4.87
C TYR A 7 -3.81 -5.66 4.33
N HIS A 8 -4.93 -5.96 4.98
CA HIS A 8 -5.90 -6.94 4.49
C HIS A 8 -6.42 -6.60 3.09
N LYS A 9 -6.82 -5.34 2.85
CA LYS A 9 -7.34 -4.90 1.54
C LYS A 9 -6.28 -5.00 0.44
N ILE A 10 -5.08 -4.49 0.68
CA ILE A 10 -3.97 -4.54 -0.28
C ILE A 10 -3.60 -6.00 -0.57
N ALA A 11 -3.49 -6.83 0.47
CA ALA A 11 -3.16 -8.24 0.35
C ALA A 11 -4.20 -8.99 -0.50
N LYS A 12 -5.49 -8.77 -0.24
CA LYS A 12 -6.60 -9.34 -1.01
C LYS A 12 -6.58 -8.90 -2.46
N HIS A 13 -6.35 -7.62 -2.74
CA HIS A 13 -6.25 -7.11 -4.11
C HIS A 13 -5.05 -7.71 -4.86
N CYS A 14 -3.92 -7.84 -4.19
CA CYS A 14 -2.68 -8.32 -4.80
C CYS A 14 -2.60 -9.85 -4.91
N GLY A 15 -3.46 -10.60 -4.21
CA GLY A 15 -3.40 -12.06 -4.14
C GLY A 15 -2.24 -12.58 -3.29
N VAL A 16 -1.86 -11.84 -2.25
CA VAL A 16 -0.71 -12.14 -1.37
C VAL A 16 -1.14 -12.15 0.10
N THR A 17 -0.21 -12.44 1.01
CA THR A 17 -0.50 -12.45 2.45
C THR A 17 -0.38 -11.05 3.07
N GLU A 18 -1.16 -10.77 4.12
CA GLU A 18 -1.03 -9.53 4.92
C GLU A 18 0.37 -9.36 5.50
N ARG A 19 1.01 -10.48 5.92
CA ARG A 19 2.38 -10.47 6.42
C ARG A 19 3.33 -9.93 5.36
N TYR A 20 3.17 -10.36 4.11
CA TYR A 20 4.01 -9.88 3.01
C TYR A 20 3.83 -8.38 2.80
N ILE A 21 2.59 -7.88 2.76
CA ILE A 21 2.32 -6.43 2.67
C ILE A 21 2.96 -5.65 3.82
N ARG A 22 2.91 -6.17 5.05
CA ARG A 22 3.58 -5.54 6.20
C ARG A 22 5.11 -5.49 6.04
N MET A 23 5.71 -6.54 5.47
CA MET A 23 7.15 -6.56 5.20
C MET A 23 7.53 -5.55 4.10
N LEU A 24 6.69 -5.38 3.07
CA LEU A 24 6.85 -4.33 2.07
C LEU A 24 6.76 -2.94 2.73
N ASP A 25 5.75 -2.74 3.56
CA ASP A 25 5.52 -1.47 4.26
C ASP A 25 6.73 -1.05 5.11
N LYS A 26 7.34 -2.02 5.81
CA LYS A 26 8.54 -1.82 6.61
C LYS A 26 9.85 -1.79 5.82
N LYS A 27 9.81 -1.90 4.49
CA LYS A 27 10.99 -2.01 3.62
C LYS A 27 11.88 -3.24 3.94
N GLU A 28 11.33 -4.26 4.61
CA GLU A 28 12.00 -5.53 4.91
C GLU A 28 12.09 -6.43 3.66
N ARG A 29 11.22 -6.19 2.67
CA ARG A 29 11.17 -6.90 1.39
C ARG A 29 10.87 -5.90 0.27
N SER A 30 11.35 -6.22 -0.92
CA SER A 30 10.94 -5.57 -2.17
C SER A 30 9.87 -6.42 -2.87
N PRO A 31 8.85 -5.80 -3.48
CA PRO A 31 7.84 -6.53 -4.23
C PRO A 31 8.40 -7.10 -5.54
N SER A 32 7.71 -8.10 -6.11
CA SER A 32 7.88 -8.39 -7.53
C SER A 32 7.24 -7.28 -8.37
N MET A 33 7.63 -7.16 -9.64
CA MET A 33 7.06 -6.14 -10.53
C MET A 33 5.53 -6.25 -10.65
N GLU A 34 5.01 -7.47 -10.69
CA GLU A 34 3.56 -7.71 -10.75
C GLU A 34 2.85 -7.19 -9.48
N VAL A 35 3.40 -7.48 -8.30
CA VAL A 35 2.82 -7.01 -7.04
C VAL A 35 2.96 -5.49 -6.92
N ALA A 36 4.11 -4.93 -7.30
CA ALA A 36 4.32 -3.49 -7.30
C ALA A 36 3.27 -2.77 -8.14
N LYS A 37 2.99 -3.29 -9.35
CA LYS A 37 1.95 -2.77 -10.24
C LYS A 37 0.56 -2.86 -9.63
N LYS A 38 0.18 -4.02 -9.06
CA LYS A 38 -1.14 -4.17 -8.40
C LYS A 38 -1.31 -3.23 -7.21
N ILE A 39 -0.24 -2.94 -6.48
CA ILE A 39 -0.28 -1.97 -5.37
C ILE A 39 -0.43 -0.54 -5.91
N ALA A 40 0.30 -0.20 -6.97
CA ALA A 40 0.16 1.07 -7.68
C ALA A 40 -1.27 1.31 -8.18
N ASP A 41 -1.85 0.33 -8.88
CA ASP A 41 -3.24 0.36 -9.36
C ASP A 41 -4.24 0.51 -8.19
N PHE A 42 -3.98 -0.15 -7.05
CA PHE A 42 -4.85 -0.07 -5.87
C PHE A 42 -4.78 1.30 -5.16
N LEU A 43 -3.64 1.96 -5.20
CA LEU A 43 -3.40 3.26 -4.56
C LEU A 43 -3.69 4.44 -5.48
N ASP A 44 -3.92 4.19 -6.77
CA ASP A 44 -4.03 5.19 -7.84
C ASP A 44 -2.77 6.08 -7.89
N GLU A 45 -1.60 5.43 -7.87
CA GLU A 45 -0.27 6.05 -7.81
C GLU A 45 0.71 5.32 -8.72
N SER A 46 1.86 5.93 -9.04
CA SER A 46 2.91 5.25 -9.79
C SER A 46 3.77 4.35 -8.90
N ILE A 47 4.41 3.34 -9.49
CA ILE A 47 5.34 2.45 -8.77
C ILE A 47 6.52 3.28 -8.22
N GLU A 48 6.98 4.24 -9.01
CA GLU A 48 8.05 5.19 -8.68
C GLU A 48 7.68 5.99 -7.44
N GLU A 49 6.48 6.57 -7.42
CA GLU A 49 6.01 7.34 -6.29
C GLU A 49 5.87 6.50 -5.03
N ILE A 50 5.52 5.22 -5.13
CA ILE A 50 5.36 4.36 -3.95
C ILE A 50 6.71 3.86 -3.44
N PHE A 51 7.53 3.26 -4.30
CA PHE A 51 8.69 2.45 -3.88
C PHE A 51 10.04 3.12 -4.11
N PHE A 52 10.12 4.15 -4.97
CA PHE A 52 11.39 4.77 -5.36
C PHE A 52 11.51 6.24 -4.97
N ASN A 53 10.45 6.84 -4.42
CA ASN A 53 10.51 8.19 -3.88
C ASN A 53 11.42 8.26 -2.63
N SER A 54 12.66 8.68 -2.86
CA SER A 54 13.73 8.85 -1.87
C SER A 54 13.63 10.14 -1.07
N ASP A 55 12.73 11.05 -1.44
CA ASP A 55 12.61 12.38 -0.84
C ASP A 55 11.87 12.34 0.51
N THR A 56 11.47 11.14 0.94
CA THR A 56 10.74 10.92 2.19
C THR A 56 11.59 10.12 3.18
N ASN A 57 11.84 10.69 4.37
CA ASN A 57 12.44 9.99 5.52
C ASN A 57 11.43 9.04 6.21
N GLU A 58 10.47 8.50 5.44
CA GLU A 58 9.36 7.72 5.97
C GLU A 58 9.83 6.34 6.44
N MET A 59 9.43 5.99 7.66
CA MET A 59 9.65 4.67 8.26
C MET A 59 8.81 3.58 7.57
N PHE A 60 7.72 3.96 6.90
CA PHE A 60 6.76 3.06 6.27
C PHE A 60 6.44 3.49 4.85
N VAL A 61 6.41 2.57 3.89
CA VAL A 61 6.13 2.83 2.48
C VAL A 61 4.71 3.36 2.28
N PHE A 62 3.73 2.83 3.02
CA PHE A 62 2.32 3.19 2.85
C PHE A 62 1.86 4.35 3.74
N GLY A 63 2.77 4.90 4.55
CA GLY A 63 2.46 5.92 5.56
C GLY A 63 1.67 7.10 5.00
N ARG A 64 2.15 7.69 3.90
CA ARG A 64 1.52 8.82 3.21
C ARG A 64 0.20 8.50 2.49
N PHE A 65 -0.08 7.23 2.22
CA PHE A 65 -1.31 6.81 1.54
C PHE A 65 -2.42 6.43 2.53
N TYR A 66 -2.12 6.30 3.83
CA TYR A 66 -3.13 5.97 4.83
C TYR A 66 -4.33 6.92 4.87
N PRO A 67 -4.19 8.25 4.72
CA PRO A 67 -5.35 9.14 4.60
C PRO A 67 -6.23 8.77 3.39
N LYS A 68 -5.65 8.60 2.20
CA LYS A 68 -6.37 8.18 0.97
C LYS A 68 -7.09 6.85 1.15
N LEU A 69 -6.44 5.89 1.82
CA LEU A 69 -6.96 4.56 2.11
C LEU A 69 -8.11 4.55 3.13
N ILE A 70 -8.16 5.57 3.99
CA ILE A 70 -9.24 5.80 4.96
C ILE A 70 -10.41 6.52 4.29
N GLU A 71 -10.14 7.55 3.48
CA GLU A 71 -11.14 8.41 2.81
C GLU A 71 -11.81 7.76 1.59
N GLY A 72 -11.11 6.93 0.82
CA GLY A 72 -11.71 6.16 -0.29
C GLY A 72 -12.83 5.19 0.15
N ASN A 73 -13.01 5.01 1.46
CA ASN A 73 -14.04 4.17 2.07
C ASN A 73 -15.33 4.94 2.44
N THR A 74 -15.34 6.28 2.35
CA THR A 74 -16.56 7.09 2.56
C THR A 74 -17.39 7.28 1.28
N SER A 75 -16.83 7.07 0.09
CA SER A 75 -17.54 7.26 -1.19
C SER A 75 -18.18 5.99 -1.77
N ILE A 76 -18.13 4.84 -1.09
CA ILE A 76 -18.88 3.61 -1.48
C ILE A 76 -20.16 3.48 -0.62
N ARG A 77 -20.69 4.61 -0.14
CA ARG A 77 -22.03 4.73 0.45
C ARG A 77 -22.77 5.90 -0.21
N SER A 78 -23.02 5.78 -1.51
CA SER A 78 -24.01 6.58 -2.23
C SER A 78 -24.67 5.70 -3.28
#